data_AF-S4AFT7-F1
#
_entry.id   AF-S4AFT7-F1
#
_cell.length_a   1.000
_cell.length_b   1.000
_cell.length_c   1.000
_cell.angle_alpha   90.00
_cell.angle_beta   90.00
_cell.angle_gamma   90.00
#
_symmetry.space_group_name_H-M   'P 1'
#
loop_
_entity.id
_entity.type
_entity.pdbx_description
1 polymer ?
#
loop_
_entity_poly.entity_id
_entity_poly.type
_entity_poly.pdbx_seq_one_letter_code
_entity_poly.pdbx_strand_id
1 'polypeptide(L)'
;MIDEHIAALLAYAGRLDSRVRRALADPQQSARTIADWTTVLADVPATLTDTGWDASQAVRRYYEQRGGDRSAQFRAVEPHDVLAAWAPHRAELMNRHTDPVPAADPDDPEAWREELLGTRAAVAHGHTPPAQYRAVIDPAGQKRLAVLMAQGDHGPRRYLPEHVAAELAPFRPAQARREALVAEGLPDPLGAKCPHCRAETGKRCRSGYRRHREISGVHPSRIEVVVAQLGDQDDQDDAEQVRLARLMCQPPTPRERRARHTSGGTHR
;
A
#
# COMPACT_ATOMS: atom_id res chain seq x y z
N MET A 1 28.17 5.68 8.64
CA MET A 1 29.48 6.10 8.10
C MET A 1 30.61 5.50 8.94
N ILE A 2 31.79 5.24 8.36
CA ILE A 2 32.98 4.76 9.09
C ILE A 2 33.91 5.92 9.45
N ASP A 3 34.83 5.70 10.39
CA ASP A 3 35.77 6.72 10.92
C ASP A 3 36.52 7.48 9.83
N GLU A 4 37.00 6.80 8.78
CA GLU A 4 37.71 7.45 7.68
C GLU A 4 36.82 8.45 6.92
N HIS A 5 35.56 8.08 6.64
CA HIS A 5 34.59 8.98 6.01
C HIS A 5 34.26 10.17 6.91
N ILE A 6 34.14 9.95 8.22
CA ILE A 6 33.90 11.01 9.20
C ILE A 6 35.09 11.96 9.30
N ALA A 7 36.31 11.43 9.37
CA ALA A 7 37.53 12.23 9.39
C ALA A 7 37.65 13.09 8.12
N ALA A 8 37.36 12.53 6.95
CA ALA A 8 37.33 13.27 5.69
C ALA A 8 36.25 14.36 5.67
N LEU A 9 35.05 14.06 6.18
CA LEU A 9 33.94 15.01 6.27
C LEU A 9 34.27 16.18 7.22
N LEU A 10 34.84 15.88 8.39
CA LEU A 10 35.30 16.86 9.37
C LEU A 10 36.45 17.72 8.84
N ALA A 11 37.40 17.13 8.10
CA ALA A 11 38.45 17.86 7.42
C ALA A 11 37.88 18.80 6.34
N TYR A 12 36.86 18.37 5.60
CA TYR A 12 36.14 19.24 4.67
C TYR A 12 35.42 20.39 5.38
N ALA A 13 34.69 20.10 6.46
CA ALA A 13 34.05 21.12 7.29
C ALA A 13 35.06 22.13 7.86
N GLY A 14 36.25 21.68 8.29
CA GLY A 14 37.34 22.54 8.76
C GLY A 14 37.95 23.45 7.68
N ARG A 15 37.80 23.11 6.39
CA ARG A 15 38.14 24.02 5.27
C ARG A 15 37.09 25.12 5.09
N LEU A 16 35.82 24.84 5.41
CA LEU A 16 34.71 25.80 5.31
C LEU A 16 34.60 26.69 6.56
N ASP A 17 34.90 26.16 7.75
CA ASP A 17 34.73 26.84 9.03
C ASP A 17 35.92 26.61 9.98
N SER A 18 36.62 27.70 10.31
CA SER A 18 37.77 27.67 11.22
C SER A 18 37.44 27.21 12.64
N ARG A 19 36.17 27.25 13.08
CA ARG A 19 35.75 26.73 14.39
C ARG A 19 35.92 25.21 14.46
N VAL A 20 35.54 24.49 13.39
CA VAL A 20 35.74 23.04 13.29
C VAL A 20 37.23 22.71 13.29
N ARG A 21 38.03 23.45 12.50
CA ARG A 21 39.48 23.26 12.45
C ARG A 21 40.14 23.47 13.82
N ARG A 22 39.70 24.47 14.61
CA ARG A 22 40.21 24.71 15.96
C ARG A 22 39.79 23.61 16.95
N ALA A 23 38.56 23.10 16.85
CA ALA A 23 38.09 22.01 17.70
C ALA A 23 38.84 20.69 17.47
N LEU A 24 39.43 20.51 16.28
CA LEU A 24 40.19 19.31 15.90
C LEU A 24 41.72 19.49 16.00
N ALA A 25 42.20 20.59 16.59
CA ALA A 25 43.63 20.87 16.67
C ALA A 25 44.38 19.95 17.65
N ASP A 26 43.69 19.48 18.70
CA ASP A 26 44.23 18.53 19.66
C ASP A 26 43.95 17.08 19.21
N PRO A 27 44.96 16.19 19.12
CA PRO A 27 44.78 14.82 18.64
C PRO A 27 43.78 14.00 19.47
N GLN A 28 43.78 14.14 20.80
CA GLN A 28 42.86 13.41 21.66
C GLN A 28 41.42 13.91 21.48
N GLN A 29 41.22 15.22 21.39
CA GLN A 29 39.92 15.82 21.11
C GLN A 29 39.41 15.45 19.71
N SER A 30 40.29 15.41 18.71
CA SER A 30 39.95 14.98 17.36
C SER A 30 39.47 13.53 17.33
N ALA A 31 40.19 12.62 18.00
CA ALA A 31 39.81 11.21 18.07
C ALA A 31 38.43 11.02 18.73
N ARG A 32 38.15 11.74 19.83
CA ARG A 32 36.84 11.72 20.49
C ARG A 32 35.74 12.26 19.58
N THR A 33 35.99 13.39 18.92
CA THR A 33 35.02 14.00 18.00
C THR A 33 34.69 13.06 16.84
N ILE A 34 35.69 12.39 16.27
CA ILE A 34 35.47 11.38 15.21
C ILE A 34 34.61 10.25 15.75
N ALA A 35 34.93 9.67 16.91
CA ALA A 35 34.16 8.58 17.50
C ALA A 35 32.70 8.97 17.79
N ASP A 36 32.47 10.18 18.31
CA ASP A 36 31.14 10.72 18.59
C ASP A 36 30.35 10.88 17.28
N TRP A 37 30.96 11.45 16.24
CA TRP A 37 30.34 11.62 14.93
C TRP A 37 30.06 10.27 14.25
N THR A 38 30.98 9.32 14.32
CA THR A 38 30.77 7.95 13.80
C THR A 38 29.59 7.29 14.48
N THR A 39 29.48 7.42 15.80
CA THR A 39 28.37 6.84 16.58
C THR A 39 27.03 7.45 16.16
N VAL A 40 26.95 8.78 16.08
CA VAL A 40 25.70 9.48 15.73
C VAL A 40 25.30 9.27 14.27
N LEU A 41 26.27 9.14 13.36
CA LEU A 41 26.05 8.98 11.93
C LEU A 41 26.26 7.55 11.43
N ALA A 42 26.15 6.55 12.33
CA ALA A 42 26.37 5.14 12.01
C ALA A 42 25.51 4.70 10.81
N ASP A 43 24.24 5.07 10.83
CA ASP A 43 23.21 4.70 9.84
C ASP A 43 23.08 5.68 8.67
N VAL A 44 23.97 6.68 8.59
CA VAL A 44 24.02 7.61 7.46
C VAL A 44 25.12 7.17 6.51
N PRO A 45 24.83 6.94 5.21
CA PRO A 45 25.85 6.65 4.22
C PRO A 45 26.67 7.91 3.88
N ALA A 46 27.94 7.75 3.51
CA ALA A 46 28.78 8.88 3.10
C ALA A 46 28.28 9.49 1.78
N THR A 47 27.96 8.62 0.81
CA THR A 47 27.39 8.97 -0.48
C THR A 47 26.42 7.86 -0.93
N LEU A 48 25.42 8.22 -1.74
CA LEU A 48 24.62 7.28 -2.54
C LEU A 48 24.49 7.85 -3.95
N THR A 49 25.26 7.32 -4.89
CA THR A 49 25.34 7.81 -6.28
C THR A 49 23.99 7.78 -6.98
N ASP A 50 23.21 6.73 -6.77
CA ASP A 50 21.97 6.48 -7.51
C ASP A 50 20.84 7.45 -7.14
N THR A 51 20.94 8.04 -5.95
CA THR A 51 19.91 8.97 -5.43
C THR A 51 20.44 10.39 -5.25
N GLY A 52 21.73 10.61 -5.49
CA GLY A 52 22.37 11.92 -5.37
C GLY A 52 22.64 12.37 -3.93
N TRP A 53 22.61 11.45 -2.96
CA TRP A 53 22.98 11.76 -1.58
C TRP A 53 24.50 11.89 -1.44
N ASP A 54 24.94 12.92 -0.71
CA ASP A 54 26.34 13.17 -0.40
C ASP A 54 26.43 14.00 0.89
N ALA A 55 27.05 13.41 1.92
CA ALA A 55 27.21 14.06 3.22
C ALA A 55 28.04 15.36 3.14
N SER A 56 29.03 15.43 2.23
CA SER A 56 29.82 16.65 2.02
C SER A 56 28.98 17.78 1.43
N GLN A 57 28.02 17.46 0.55
CA GLN A 57 27.08 18.43 0.03
C GLN A 57 26.09 18.90 1.11
N ALA A 58 25.68 18.01 2.02
CA ALA A 58 24.87 18.42 3.16
C ALA A 58 25.61 19.44 4.04
N VAL A 59 26.88 19.18 4.38
CA VAL A 59 27.74 20.12 5.12
C VAL A 59 27.92 21.43 4.36
N ARG A 60 28.15 21.38 3.05
CA ARG A 60 28.28 22.59 2.23
C ARG A 60 26.99 23.42 2.27
N ARG A 61 25.84 22.79 2.07
CA ARG A 61 24.52 23.46 2.10
C ARG A 61 24.23 24.10 3.45
N TYR A 62 24.63 23.48 4.56
CA TYR A 62 24.52 24.07 5.90
C TYR A 62 25.19 25.46 5.97
N TYR A 63 26.37 25.62 5.37
CA TYR A 63 27.10 26.90 5.35
C TYR A 63 26.62 27.87 4.25
N GLU A 64 26.03 27.38 3.16
CA GLU A 64 25.52 28.21 2.05
C GLU A 64 24.11 28.76 2.28
N GLN A 65 23.35 28.22 3.25
CA GLN A 65 22.00 28.68 3.56
C GLN A 65 21.97 30.18 3.91
N ARG A 66 21.39 30.98 3.00
CA ARG A 66 21.27 32.44 3.11
C ARG A 66 19.87 32.95 3.47
N GLY A 67 18.88 32.08 3.62
CA GLY A 67 17.50 32.48 3.92
C GLY A 67 16.76 31.47 4.79
N GLY A 68 16.35 31.90 5.99
CA GLY A 68 15.54 31.12 6.94
C GLY A 68 16.34 30.67 8.17
N ASP A 69 17.33 29.80 7.97
CA ASP A 69 18.23 29.34 9.03
C ASP A 69 19.56 30.09 8.97
N ARG A 70 19.97 30.69 10.10
CA ARG A 70 21.24 31.40 10.27
C ARG A 70 22.17 30.68 11.24
N SER A 71 21.87 29.42 11.59
CA SER A 71 22.64 28.62 12.55
C SER A 71 24.13 28.63 12.27
N ALA A 72 24.52 28.52 10.99
CA ALA A 72 25.91 28.56 10.54
C ALA A 72 26.67 29.85 10.92
N GLN A 73 25.97 30.97 11.16
CA GLN A 73 26.60 32.21 11.64
C GLN A 73 27.05 32.09 13.10
N PHE A 74 26.30 31.37 13.92
CA PHE A 74 26.48 31.34 15.38
C PHE A 74 27.22 30.09 15.87
N ARG A 75 27.06 28.95 15.18
CA ARG A 75 27.73 27.69 15.53
C ARG A 75 28.33 26.99 14.31
N ALA A 76 29.23 26.05 14.59
CA ALA A 76 29.75 25.13 13.58
C ALA A 76 28.72 24.04 13.27
N VAL A 77 28.90 23.36 12.14
CA VAL A 77 28.12 22.16 11.80
C VAL A 77 28.32 21.07 12.85
N GLU A 78 27.23 20.38 13.19
CA GLU A 78 27.19 19.28 14.15
C GLU A 78 26.57 18.02 13.50
N PRO A 79 26.72 16.82 14.09
CA PRO A 79 26.15 15.59 13.53
C PRO A 79 24.65 15.69 13.26
N HIS A 80 23.92 16.38 14.14
CA HIS A 80 22.46 16.52 14.02
C HIS A 80 22.04 17.29 12.76
N ASP A 81 22.88 18.18 12.22
CA ASP A 81 22.61 18.90 10.97
C ASP A 81 22.65 17.95 9.78
N VAL A 82 23.61 17.01 9.79
CA VAL A 82 23.73 15.98 8.75
C VAL A 82 22.57 14.99 8.84
N LEU A 83 22.16 14.61 10.06
CA LEU A 83 20.95 13.79 10.27
C LEU A 83 19.68 14.49 9.78
N ALA A 84 19.53 15.78 10.04
CA ALA A 84 18.40 16.57 9.58
C ALA A 84 18.36 16.63 8.04
N ALA A 85 19.52 16.76 7.38
CA ALA A 85 19.62 16.68 5.93
C ALA A 85 19.33 15.28 5.37
N TRP A 86 19.69 14.22 6.11
CA TRP A 86 19.44 12.83 5.72
C TRP A 86 17.96 12.44 5.82
N ALA A 87 17.24 12.93 6.82
CA ALA A 87 15.85 12.56 7.09
C ALA A 87 14.90 12.65 5.88
N PRO A 88 14.86 13.75 5.09
CA PRO A 88 14.01 13.81 3.90
C PRO A 88 14.47 12.85 2.80
N HIS A 89 15.78 12.59 2.68
CA HIS A 89 16.31 11.63 1.72
C HIS A 89 15.89 10.20 2.06
N ARG A 90 16.03 9.81 3.33
CA ARG A 90 15.51 8.53 3.86
C ARG A 90 14.01 8.41 3.64
N ALA A 91 13.24 9.47 3.89
CA ALA A 91 11.80 9.46 3.68
C ALA A 91 11.46 9.19 2.20
N GLU A 92 12.20 9.79 1.27
CA GLU A 92 12.03 9.53 -0.17
C GLU A 92 12.41 8.10 -0.56
N LEU A 93 13.52 7.55 -0.03
CA LEU A 93 13.88 6.14 -0.25
C LEU A 93 12.75 5.20 0.19
N MET A 94 12.21 5.42 1.38
CA MET A 94 11.11 4.62 1.93
C MET A 94 9.80 4.81 1.15
N ASN A 95 9.52 6.02 0.66
CA ASN A 95 8.35 6.31 -0.15
C ASN A 95 8.39 5.61 -1.51
N ARG A 96 9.58 5.43 -2.09
CA ARG A 96 9.77 4.69 -3.35
C ARG A 96 9.77 3.17 -3.16
N HIS A 97 10.06 2.70 -1.95
CA HIS A 97 10.17 1.28 -1.65
C HIS A 97 8.80 0.61 -1.55
N THR A 98 8.70 -0.59 -2.11
CA THR A 98 7.62 -1.54 -1.84
C THR A 98 8.25 -2.81 -1.28
N ASP A 99 7.71 -3.31 -0.17
CA ASP A 99 8.24 -4.53 0.44
C ASP A 99 8.16 -5.70 -0.55
N PRO A 100 9.26 -6.42 -0.79
CA PRO A 100 9.22 -7.68 -1.52
C PRO A 100 8.47 -8.73 -0.72
N VAL A 101 8.02 -9.78 -1.41
CA VAL A 101 7.60 -11.02 -0.75
C VAL A 101 8.85 -11.61 -0.07
N PRO A 102 8.87 -11.76 1.27
CA PRO A 102 9.94 -12.44 1.99
C PRO A 102 10.19 -13.86 1.48
N ALA A 103 11.43 -14.32 1.60
CA ALA A 103 11.79 -15.72 1.37
C ALA A 103 11.41 -16.62 2.55
N ALA A 104 11.26 -16.06 3.76
CA ALA A 104 10.77 -16.74 4.94
C ALA A 104 9.41 -17.42 4.69
N ASP A 105 9.15 -18.50 5.43
CA ASP A 105 7.88 -19.21 5.38
C ASP A 105 6.73 -18.28 5.84
N PRO A 106 5.66 -18.07 5.04
CA PRO A 106 4.52 -17.27 5.46
C PRO A 106 3.81 -17.82 6.71
N ASP A 107 3.97 -19.11 7.03
CA ASP A 107 3.44 -19.74 8.24
C ASP A 107 4.36 -19.55 9.46
N ASP A 108 5.56 -18.98 9.29
CA ASP A 108 6.42 -18.48 10.37
C ASP A 108 6.35 -16.94 10.45
N PRO A 109 5.44 -16.39 11.28
CA PRO A 109 5.22 -14.96 11.34
C PRO A 109 6.35 -14.19 12.03
N GLU A 110 7.27 -14.85 12.75
CA GLU A 110 8.41 -14.17 13.37
C GLU A 110 9.50 -13.93 12.33
N ALA A 111 9.95 -14.99 11.65
CA ALA A 111 10.94 -14.92 10.59
C ALA A 111 10.48 -13.99 9.46
N TRP A 112 9.20 -14.08 9.07
CA TRP A 112 8.62 -13.21 8.05
C TRP A 112 8.70 -11.72 8.41
N ARG A 113 8.42 -11.37 9.66
CA ARG A 113 8.48 -9.96 10.11
C ARG A 113 9.92 -9.48 10.22
N GLU A 114 10.82 -10.31 10.71
CA GLU A 114 12.24 -9.98 10.82
C GLU A 114 12.83 -9.64 9.45
N GLU A 115 12.54 -10.45 8.43
CA GLU A 115 13.03 -10.21 7.07
C GLU A 115 12.49 -8.89 6.48
N LEU A 116 11.20 -8.60 6.70
CA LEU A 116 10.59 -7.33 6.27
C LEU A 116 11.24 -6.12 6.97
N LEU A 117 11.45 -6.20 8.29
CA LEU A 117 12.07 -5.13 9.05
C LEU A 117 13.53 -4.93 8.63
N GLY A 118 14.28 -6.01 8.42
CA GLY A 118 15.65 -5.98 7.92
C GLY A 118 15.76 -5.32 6.56
N THR A 119 14.87 -5.68 5.62
CA THR A 119 14.83 -5.09 4.28
C THR A 119 14.53 -3.59 4.36
N ARG A 120 13.53 -3.18 5.14
CA ARG A 120 13.18 -1.77 5.32
C ARG A 120 14.31 -0.98 5.96
N ALA A 121 14.99 -1.53 6.96
CA ALA A 121 16.13 -0.89 7.60
C ALA A 121 17.30 -0.72 6.61
N ALA A 122 17.61 -1.75 5.82
CA ALA A 122 18.64 -1.67 4.79
C ALA A 122 18.35 -0.59 3.75
N VAL A 123 17.08 -0.44 3.33
CA VAL A 123 16.66 0.64 2.42
C VAL A 123 16.73 2.01 3.12
N ALA A 124 16.24 2.10 4.35
CA ALA A 124 16.24 3.33 5.13
C ALA A 124 17.65 3.88 5.39
N HIS A 125 18.66 3.00 5.44
CA HIS A 125 20.08 3.37 5.63
C HIS A 125 20.84 3.44 4.29
N GLY A 126 20.18 3.19 3.17
CA GLY A 126 20.77 3.23 1.84
C GLY A 126 21.73 2.08 1.52
N HIS A 127 21.72 1.00 2.31
CA HIS A 127 22.49 -0.22 2.02
C HIS A 127 21.93 -0.99 0.83
N THR A 128 20.60 -0.91 0.63
CA THR A 128 19.89 -1.57 -0.45
C THR A 128 19.06 -0.53 -1.21
N PRO A 129 19.04 -0.54 -2.56
CA PRO A 129 18.16 0.35 -3.31
C PRO A 129 16.68 0.01 -3.05
N PRO A 130 15.77 1.00 -3.10
CA PRO A 130 14.34 0.74 -2.97
C PRO A 130 13.84 -0.25 -4.02
N ALA A 131 13.27 -1.38 -3.60
CA ALA A 131 12.55 -2.27 -4.51
C ALA A 131 11.33 -1.56 -5.10
N GLN A 132 11.19 -1.56 -6.42
CA GLN A 132 10.11 -0.87 -7.14
C GLN A 132 9.25 -1.88 -7.92
N TYR A 133 8.14 -2.33 -7.35
CA TYR A 133 7.15 -3.13 -8.11
C TYR A 133 6.49 -2.34 -9.24
N ARG A 134 6.44 -1.00 -9.14
CA ARG A 134 5.89 -0.15 -10.21
C ARG A 134 6.68 -0.23 -11.52
N ALA A 135 7.98 -0.49 -11.46
CA ALA A 135 8.79 -0.72 -12.66
C ALA A 135 8.55 -2.12 -13.27
N VAL A 136 8.05 -3.07 -12.46
CA VAL A 136 7.78 -4.45 -12.87
C VAL A 136 6.42 -4.60 -13.57
N ILE A 137 5.46 -3.69 -13.33
CA ILE A 137 4.28 -3.58 -14.20
C ILE A 137 4.68 -2.76 -15.42
N ASP A 138 5.20 -3.45 -16.43
CA ASP A 138 5.49 -2.87 -17.73
C ASP A 138 4.27 -2.12 -18.30
N PRO A 139 4.47 -1.15 -19.22
CA PRO A 139 3.35 -0.44 -19.84
C PRO A 139 2.30 -1.36 -20.46
N ALA A 140 2.68 -2.58 -20.86
CA ALA A 140 1.74 -3.60 -21.35
C ALA A 140 0.89 -4.22 -20.22
N GLY A 141 1.46 -4.43 -19.03
CA GLY A 141 0.77 -4.83 -17.81
C GLY A 141 -0.18 -3.76 -17.32
N GLN A 142 0.20 -2.49 -17.41
CA GLN A 142 -0.68 -1.35 -17.09
C GLN A 142 -1.86 -1.26 -18.08
N LYS A 143 -1.59 -1.46 -19.38
CA LYS A 143 -2.66 -1.54 -20.40
C LYS A 143 -3.57 -2.75 -20.19
N ARG A 144 -3.04 -3.93 -19.85
CA ARG A 144 -3.84 -5.11 -19.50
C ARG A 144 -4.73 -4.85 -18.28
N LEU A 145 -4.18 -4.21 -17.24
CA LEU A 145 -4.96 -3.80 -16.06
C LEU A 145 -6.07 -2.82 -16.44
N ALA A 146 -5.76 -1.82 -17.26
CA ALA A 146 -6.74 -0.83 -17.73
C ALA A 146 -7.86 -1.47 -18.57
N VAL A 147 -7.53 -2.43 -19.44
CA VAL A 147 -8.51 -3.21 -20.21
C VAL A 147 -9.40 -4.05 -19.29
N LEU A 148 -8.82 -4.76 -18.32
CA LEU A 148 -9.57 -5.52 -17.31
C LEU A 148 -10.47 -4.62 -16.45
N MET A 149 -10.06 -3.37 -16.22
CA MET A 149 -10.85 -2.37 -15.49
C MET A 149 -11.94 -1.71 -16.35
N ALA A 150 -11.74 -1.59 -17.66
CA ALA A 150 -12.67 -0.98 -18.61
C ALA A 150 -13.78 -1.93 -19.08
N GLN A 151 -13.57 -3.25 -19.04
CA GLN A 151 -14.52 -4.27 -19.50
C GLN A 151 -15.75 -4.48 -18.59
N GLY A 152 -16.18 -3.51 -17.78
CA GLY A 152 -17.13 -3.77 -16.70
C GLY A 152 -18.08 -2.64 -16.35
N ASP A 153 -18.86 -2.15 -17.32
CA ASP A 153 -20.06 -1.36 -17.01
C ASP A 153 -21.27 -2.26 -16.72
N HIS A 154 -21.29 -3.51 -17.21
CA HIS A 154 -22.43 -4.43 -17.09
C HIS A 154 -21.98 -5.86 -16.72
N GLY A 155 -21.32 -6.05 -15.56
CA GLY A 155 -21.00 -7.39 -15.04
C GLY A 155 -20.00 -7.40 -13.87
N PRO A 156 -19.81 -8.56 -13.19
CA PRO A 156 -18.79 -8.69 -12.17
C PRO A 156 -17.39 -8.53 -12.77
N ARG A 157 -16.65 -7.51 -12.33
CA ARG A 157 -15.26 -7.24 -12.76
C ARG A 157 -14.39 -8.48 -12.55
N ARG A 158 -13.97 -9.13 -13.65
CA ARG A 158 -13.10 -10.31 -13.63
C ARG A 158 -11.65 -9.88 -13.49
N TYR A 159 -11.22 -9.56 -12.27
CA TYR A 159 -9.80 -9.40 -11.95
C TYR A 159 -9.13 -10.74 -11.58
N LEU A 160 -9.92 -11.78 -11.32
CA LEU A 160 -9.48 -13.05 -10.76
C LEU A 160 -9.52 -14.15 -11.84
N PRO A 161 -8.42 -14.92 -12.06
CA PRO A 161 -8.44 -16.09 -12.94
C PRO A 161 -9.53 -17.09 -12.53
N GLU A 162 -10.11 -17.79 -13.50
CA GLU A 162 -11.28 -18.66 -13.28
C GLU A 162 -11.03 -19.77 -12.26
N HIS A 163 -9.86 -20.42 -12.29
CA HIS A 163 -9.53 -21.47 -11.32
C HIS A 163 -9.43 -20.93 -9.89
N VAL A 164 -8.78 -19.77 -9.69
CA VAL A 164 -8.70 -19.10 -8.38
C VAL A 164 -10.08 -18.63 -7.92
N ALA A 165 -10.90 -18.15 -8.85
CA ALA A 165 -12.28 -17.79 -8.61
C ALA A 165 -13.09 -18.99 -8.10
N ALA A 166 -12.91 -20.18 -8.67
CA ALA A 166 -13.54 -21.41 -8.22
C ALA A 166 -13.07 -21.82 -6.81
N GLU A 167 -11.76 -21.80 -6.55
CA GLU A 167 -11.19 -22.12 -5.22
C GLU A 167 -11.71 -21.17 -4.13
N LEU A 168 -11.85 -19.88 -4.44
CA LEU A 168 -12.34 -18.89 -3.50
C LEU A 168 -13.87 -18.86 -3.36
N ALA A 169 -14.63 -19.61 -4.16
CA ALA A 169 -16.10 -19.62 -4.14
C ALA A 169 -16.69 -19.87 -2.73
N PRO A 170 -16.18 -20.81 -1.90
CA PRO A 170 -16.65 -21.01 -0.53
C PRO A 170 -16.45 -19.79 0.39
N PHE A 171 -15.50 -18.91 0.05
CA PHE A 171 -15.16 -17.70 0.80
C PHE A 171 -15.89 -16.45 0.29
N ARG A 172 -16.40 -16.48 -0.95
CA ARG A 172 -17.11 -15.35 -1.59
C ARG A 172 -18.50 -15.74 -2.13
N PRO A 173 -19.39 -16.36 -1.34
CA PRO A 173 -20.59 -17.02 -1.84
C PRO A 173 -21.55 -16.10 -2.62
N ALA A 174 -21.70 -14.84 -2.19
CA ALA A 174 -22.54 -13.87 -2.90
C ALA A 174 -21.94 -13.46 -4.26
N GLN A 175 -20.61 -13.40 -4.37
CA GLN A 175 -19.92 -13.08 -5.61
C GLN A 175 -19.92 -14.29 -6.56
N ALA A 176 -19.64 -15.49 -6.02
CA ALA A 176 -19.71 -16.74 -6.77
C ALA A 176 -21.10 -16.98 -7.37
N ARG A 177 -22.18 -16.68 -6.61
CA ARG A 177 -23.55 -16.74 -7.13
C ARG A 177 -23.79 -15.79 -8.31
N ARG A 178 -23.29 -14.56 -8.24
CA ARG A 178 -23.43 -13.59 -9.35
C ARG A 178 -22.69 -14.07 -10.60
N GLU A 179 -21.48 -14.58 -10.42
CA GLU A 179 -20.67 -15.11 -11.51
C GLU A 179 -21.33 -16.35 -12.14
N ALA A 180 -21.93 -17.23 -11.33
CA ALA A 180 -22.70 -18.37 -11.82
C ALA A 180 -23.93 -17.94 -12.64
N LEU A 181 -24.73 -16.98 -12.15
CA LEU A 181 -25.89 -16.46 -12.89
C LEU A 181 -25.46 -15.92 -14.26
N VAL A 182 -24.38 -15.12 -14.31
CA VAL A 182 -23.85 -14.59 -15.58
C VAL A 182 -23.31 -15.71 -16.48
N ALA A 183 -22.67 -16.74 -15.92
CA ALA A 183 -22.21 -17.90 -16.69
C ALA A 183 -23.37 -18.73 -17.27
N GLU A 184 -24.52 -18.77 -16.58
CA GLU A 184 -25.77 -19.38 -17.03
C GLU A 184 -26.52 -18.52 -18.06
N GLY A 185 -25.93 -17.41 -18.52
CA GLY A 185 -26.56 -16.48 -19.46
C GLY A 185 -27.60 -15.56 -18.81
N LEU A 186 -27.71 -15.57 -17.48
CA LEU A 186 -28.65 -14.73 -16.75
C LEU A 186 -28.03 -13.37 -16.44
N PRO A 187 -28.85 -12.32 -16.34
CA PRO A 187 -28.33 -10.99 -16.07
C PRO A 187 -27.75 -10.89 -14.65
N ASP A 188 -26.76 -10.01 -14.49
CA ASP A 188 -26.20 -9.70 -13.18
C ASP A 188 -27.24 -8.95 -12.32
N PRO A 189 -27.63 -9.47 -11.14
CA PRO A 189 -28.59 -8.80 -10.26
C PRO A 189 -28.14 -7.41 -9.78
N LEU A 190 -26.84 -7.08 -9.90
CA LEU A 190 -26.28 -5.77 -9.58
C LEU A 190 -26.01 -4.90 -10.83
N GLY A 191 -26.37 -5.35 -12.02
CA GLY A 191 -26.08 -4.70 -13.31
C GLY A 191 -26.77 -3.35 -13.54
N ALA A 192 -27.86 -3.06 -12.82
CA ALA A 192 -28.55 -1.77 -12.87
C ALA A 192 -28.44 -1.02 -11.54
N LYS A 193 -28.65 0.31 -11.54
CA LYS A 193 -28.83 1.10 -10.32
C LYS A 193 -30.13 0.69 -9.62
N CYS A 194 -30.10 0.54 -8.30
CA CYS A 194 -31.30 0.16 -7.54
C CYS A 194 -32.26 1.34 -7.37
N PRO A 195 -33.52 1.28 -7.85
CA PRO A 195 -34.48 2.36 -7.67
C PRO A 195 -34.86 2.59 -6.20
N HIS A 196 -34.99 1.51 -5.44
CA HIS A 196 -35.41 1.57 -4.04
C HIS A 196 -34.35 2.20 -3.13
N CYS A 197 -33.16 1.60 -3.06
CA CYS A 197 -32.11 2.04 -2.13
C CYS A 197 -31.09 3.01 -2.75
N ARG A 198 -31.15 3.28 -4.06
CA ARG A 198 -30.19 4.09 -4.83
C ARG A 198 -28.76 3.56 -4.84
N ALA A 199 -28.55 2.28 -4.51
CA ALA A 199 -27.25 1.64 -4.68
C ALA A 199 -26.83 1.67 -6.16
N GLU A 200 -25.61 2.15 -6.43
CA GLU A 200 -25.05 2.22 -7.77
C GLU A 200 -24.84 0.83 -8.40
N THR A 201 -24.64 0.79 -9.72
CA THR A 201 -24.29 -0.42 -10.46
C THR A 201 -23.08 -1.13 -9.84
N GLY A 202 -23.17 -2.45 -9.70
CA GLY A 202 -22.15 -3.30 -9.05
C GLY A 202 -22.07 -3.19 -7.53
N LYS A 203 -22.79 -2.26 -6.88
CA LYS A 203 -22.83 -2.12 -5.41
C LYS A 203 -24.01 -2.87 -4.81
N ARG A 204 -23.84 -3.45 -3.61
CA ARG A 204 -24.90 -4.19 -2.92
C ARG A 204 -26.04 -3.26 -2.50
N CYS A 205 -27.24 -3.84 -2.44
CA CYS A 205 -28.40 -3.15 -1.90
C CYS A 205 -28.22 -2.88 -0.40
N ARG A 206 -28.82 -1.79 0.09
CA ARG A 206 -28.74 -1.37 1.49
C ARG A 206 -30.12 -1.28 2.12
N SER A 207 -30.25 -1.70 3.39
CA SER A 207 -31.50 -1.68 4.17
C SER A 207 -31.39 -0.82 5.43
N GLY A 208 -32.55 -0.58 6.06
CA GLY A 208 -32.73 0.27 7.24
C GLY A 208 -33.14 1.71 6.89
N TYR A 209 -33.70 2.43 7.87
CA TYR A 209 -34.24 3.79 7.70
C TYR A 209 -33.22 4.76 7.08
N ARG A 210 -31.94 4.62 7.44
CA ARG A 210 -30.82 5.41 6.89
C ARG A 210 -29.95 4.66 5.86
N ARG A 211 -30.35 3.44 5.46
CA ARG A 211 -29.67 2.65 4.41
C ARG A 211 -28.17 2.41 4.67
N HIS A 212 -27.78 2.19 5.93
CA HIS A 212 -26.37 1.97 6.29
C HIS A 212 -25.92 0.51 6.19
N ARG A 213 -26.85 -0.45 6.21
CA ARG A 213 -26.51 -1.87 6.27
C ARG A 213 -26.65 -2.52 4.91
N GLU A 214 -25.61 -3.16 4.42
CA GLU A 214 -25.69 -3.98 3.20
C GLU A 214 -26.50 -5.25 3.47
N ILE A 215 -27.40 -5.59 2.54
CA ILE A 215 -28.13 -6.86 2.55
C ILE A 215 -27.43 -7.89 1.67
N SER A 216 -27.66 -9.17 1.97
CA SER A 216 -27.11 -10.31 1.22
C SER A 216 -27.81 -10.55 -0.12
N GLY A 217 -29.06 -10.10 -0.26
CA GLY A 217 -29.83 -10.15 -1.50
C GLY A 217 -29.93 -8.79 -2.19
N VAL A 218 -30.80 -8.69 -3.18
CA VAL A 218 -31.12 -7.46 -3.90
C VAL A 218 -32.60 -7.09 -3.71
N HIS A 219 -32.95 -5.82 -3.81
CA HIS A 219 -34.36 -5.43 -3.77
C HIS A 219 -35.08 -5.92 -5.04
N PRO A 220 -36.33 -6.41 -4.94
CA PRO A 220 -37.10 -6.85 -6.10
C PRO A 220 -37.16 -5.81 -7.23
N SER A 221 -37.37 -4.53 -6.88
CA SER A 221 -37.36 -3.41 -7.82
C SER A 221 -36.05 -3.19 -8.58
N ARG A 222 -34.91 -3.69 -8.09
CA ARG A 222 -33.66 -3.67 -8.87
C ARG A 222 -33.68 -4.76 -9.93
N ILE A 223 -34.21 -5.93 -9.60
CA ILE A 223 -34.30 -7.06 -10.52
C ILE A 223 -35.29 -6.76 -11.63
N GLU A 224 -36.44 -6.16 -11.31
CA GLU A 224 -37.42 -5.71 -12.31
C GLU A 224 -36.76 -4.78 -13.35
N VAL A 225 -35.91 -3.84 -12.92
CA VAL A 225 -35.15 -2.99 -13.86
C VAL A 225 -34.16 -3.80 -14.69
N VAL A 226 -33.42 -4.72 -14.06
CA VAL A 226 -32.45 -5.56 -14.76
C VAL A 226 -33.12 -6.48 -15.80
N VAL A 227 -34.30 -7.03 -15.46
CA VAL A 227 -35.09 -7.88 -16.36
C VAL A 227 -35.74 -7.05 -17.46
N ALA A 228 -36.29 -5.87 -17.14
CA ALA A 228 -36.86 -4.96 -18.14
C ALA A 228 -35.82 -4.48 -19.17
N GLN A 229 -34.57 -4.28 -18.74
CA GLN A 229 -33.46 -3.96 -19.65
C GLN A 229 -33.12 -5.08 -20.64
N LEU A 230 -33.58 -6.32 -20.40
CA LEU A 230 -33.44 -7.46 -21.31
C LEU A 230 -34.69 -7.67 -22.17
N GLY A 231 -35.88 -7.37 -21.63
CA GLY A 231 -37.16 -7.50 -22.34
C GLY A 231 -37.32 -6.55 -23.54
N ASP A 232 -36.56 -5.44 -23.57
CA ASP A 232 -36.45 -4.60 -24.79
C ASP A 232 -35.66 -5.30 -25.93
N GLN A 233 -35.13 -6.51 -25.72
CA GLN A 233 -34.34 -7.27 -26.70
C GLN A 233 -34.98 -8.58 -27.19
N ASP A 234 -36.01 -9.13 -26.52
CA ASP A 234 -36.70 -10.36 -26.95
C ASP A 234 -38.18 -10.37 -26.48
N ASP A 235 -39.11 -10.48 -27.43
CA ASP A 235 -40.58 -10.55 -27.24
C ASP A 235 -41.07 -11.92 -26.70
N GLN A 236 -40.43 -12.49 -25.66
CA GLN A 236 -40.86 -13.78 -25.06
C GLN A 236 -41.17 -13.76 -23.56
N ASP A 237 -42.40 -14.22 -23.28
CA ASP A 237 -43.03 -14.77 -22.07
C ASP A 237 -42.67 -14.19 -20.69
N ASP A 238 -43.61 -13.39 -20.15
CA ASP A 238 -43.70 -12.92 -18.77
C ASP A 238 -43.44 -14.01 -17.70
N ALA A 239 -43.74 -15.28 -18.01
CA ALA A 239 -43.51 -16.41 -17.11
C ALA A 239 -42.00 -16.71 -16.89
N GLU A 240 -41.19 -16.54 -17.93
CA GLU A 240 -39.74 -16.70 -17.85
C GLU A 240 -39.11 -15.55 -17.06
N GLN A 241 -39.58 -14.31 -17.28
CA GLN A 241 -39.19 -13.14 -16.51
C GLN A 241 -39.47 -13.29 -15.01
N VAL A 242 -40.63 -13.82 -14.63
CA VAL A 242 -40.99 -14.09 -13.23
C VAL A 242 -40.11 -15.20 -12.62
N ARG A 243 -39.77 -16.23 -13.39
CA ARG A 243 -38.85 -17.30 -12.95
C ARG A 243 -37.44 -16.75 -12.69
N LEU A 244 -36.92 -15.96 -13.62
CA LEU A 244 -35.62 -15.29 -13.51
C LEU A 244 -35.56 -14.36 -12.30
N ALA A 245 -36.61 -13.58 -12.07
CA ALA A 245 -36.67 -12.67 -10.95
C ALA A 245 -36.62 -13.39 -9.59
N ARG A 246 -37.26 -14.56 -9.48
CA ARG A 246 -37.21 -15.40 -8.28
C ARG A 246 -35.82 -15.98 -8.03
N LEU A 247 -35.12 -16.40 -9.08
CA LEU A 247 -33.76 -16.94 -8.97
C LEU A 247 -32.74 -15.89 -8.51
N MET A 248 -32.90 -14.64 -8.95
CA MET A 248 -32.04 -13.52 -8.58
C MET A 248 -32.32 -12.96 -7.17
N CYS A 249 -33.56 -13.05 -6.69
CA CYS A 249 -33.97 -12.61 -5.35
C CYS A 249 -33.45 -13.49 -4.21
N GLN A 250 -33.14 -14.76 -4.50
CA GLN A 250 -32.76 -15.70 -3.45
C GLN A 250 -31.39 -15.31 -2.85
N PRO A 251 -31.26 -15.24 -1.52
CA PRO A 251 -29.97 -15.02 -0.88
C PRO A 251 -29.05 -16.23 -1.16
N PRO A 252 -27.72 -16.03 -1.26
CA PRO A 252 -26.79 -17.14 -1.35
C PRO A 252 -27.06 -18.13 -0.22
N THR A 253 -26.93 -19.43 -0.50
CA THR A 253 -27.16 -20.49 0.48
C THR A 253 -26.39 -20.14 1.77
N PRO A 254 -27.08 -20.13 2.93
CA PRO A 254 -26.43 -19.78 4.17
C PRO A 254 -25.28 -20.76 4.40
N ARG A 255 -24.09 -20.24 4.71
CA ARG A 255 -23.00 -21.06 5.24
C ARG A 255 -23.56 -21.86 6.41
N GLU A 256 -23.31 -23.17 6.42
CA GLU A 256 -23.49 -23.97 7.62
C GLU A 256 -22.84 -23.22 8.77
N ARG A 257 -23.66 -22.87 9.78
CA ARG A 257 -23.17 -22.17 10.95
C ARG A 257 -22.17 -23.10 11.61
N ARG A 258 -20.86 -22.84 11.46
CA ARG A 258 -19.88 -23.33 12.43
C ARG A 258 -20.38 -22.86 13.79
N ALA A 259 -20.69 -23.82 14.65
CA ALA A 259 -21.16 -23.58 16.00
C ALA A 259 -20.23 -22.55 16.65
N ARG A 260 -20.78 -21.41 17.07
CA ARG A 260 -20.04 -20.51 17.95
C ARG A 260 -19.88 -21.25 19.27
N HIS A 261 -18.71 -21.82 19.50
CA HIS A 261 -18.28 -22.20 20.84
C HIS A 261 -18.09 -20.91 21.64
N THR A 262 -19.17 -20.40 22.24
CA THR A 262 -19.05 -19.49 23.37
C THR A 262 -18.82 -20.36 24.59
N SER A 263 -17.56 -20.66 24.87
CA SER A 263 -17.14 -21.17 26.18
C SER A 263 -17.48 -20.11 27.23
N GLY A 264 -18.32 -20.49 28.19
CA GLY A 264 -18.84 -19.63 29.24
C GLY A 264 -17.75 -19.13 30.18
N GLY A 265 -17.82 -17.83 30.49
CA GLY A 265 -17.20 -17.24 31.67
C GLY A 265 -18.28 -16.96 32.71
N THR A 266 -18.53 -17.92 33.60
CA THR A 266 -19.17 -17.65 34.90
C THR A 266 -18.11 -17.02 35.82
N HIS A 267 -18.23 -15.73 36.10
CA HIS A 267 -17.58 -15.12 37.26
C HIS A 267 -18.52 -15.22 38.46
N ARG A 268 -18.05 -15.93 39.49
CA ARG A 268 -18.39 -15.65 40.89
C ARG A 268 -17.40 -14.63 41.42
#